data_AF-A0A3N5MW66-F1
#
_entry.id   AF-A0A3N5MW66-F1
#
_cell.length_a   1.000
_cell.length_b   1.000
_cell.length_c   1.000
_cell.angle_alpha   90.00
_cell.angle_beta   90.00
_cell.angle_gamma   90.00
#
_symmetry.space_group_name_H-M   'P 1'
#
loop_
_entity.id
_entity.type
_entity.pdbx_description
1 polymer ?
#
loop_
_entity_poly.entity_id
_entity_poly.type
_entity_poly.pdbx_seq_one_letter_code
_entity_poly.pdbx_strand_id
1 'polypeptide(L)'
;MPSPETVLHADNWGTDGAYRIPFAFSSNGRPFLRQLSTKSGIWFGDLRRSENLGHPLDGWYTPEGLTALLKRDEDRAHEQLDHEPFIYGFSLRPYQQSAIQAAEAAIAGGQRAMLLAMATGTGKTKTCVALIYRLL
;
A
#
# COMPACT_ATOMS: atom_id res chain seq x y z
N MET A 1 23.72 -20.13 9.19
CA MET A 1 22.77 -20.61 10.20
C MET A 1 22.29 -19.40 10.98
N PRO A 2 20.97 -19.20 11.19
CA PRO A 2 20.46 -18.13 12.03
C PRO A 2 21.06 -18.22 13.45
N SER A 3 21.17 -17.08 14.15
CA SER A 3 21.63 -17.08 15.54
C SER A 3 20.61 -17.81 16.44
N PRO A 4 21.01 -18.28 17.64
CA PRO A 4 20.08 -18.93 18.58
C PRO A 4 18.86 -18.08 18.96
N GLU A 5 18.96 -16.76 18.82
CA GLU A 5 17.92 -15.78 19.13
C GLU A 5 16.99 -15.50 17.93
N THR A 6 17.37 -15.95 16.72
CA THR A 6 16.59 -15.70 15.51
C THR A 6 15.62 -16.87 15.26
N VAL A 7 14.37 -16.69 15.68
CA VAL A 7 13.29 -17.61 15.34
C VAL A 7 12.73 -17.22 13.97
N LEU A 8 12.88 -18.10 12.99
CA LEU A 8 12.25 -17.93 11.69
C LEU A 8 10.76 -18.24 11.80
N HIS A 9 9.97 -17.56 10.99
CA HIS A 9 8.55 -17.86 10.85
C HIS A 9 8.35 -19.27 10.26
N ALA A 10 7.19 -19.87 10.55
CA ALA A 10 6.84 -21.20 10.07
C ALA A 10 6.69 -21.22 8.54
N ASP A 11 6.06 -20.17 8.00
CA ASP A 11 5.76 -20.03 6.58
C ASP A 11 6.93 -19.41 5.78
N ASN A 12 6.96 -19.74 4.49
CA ASN A 12 7.77 -19.05 3.49
C ASN A 12 6.89 -18.07 2.68
N TRP A 13 7.53 -17.15 1.97
CA TRP A 13 6.88 -16.09 1.20
C TRP A 13 7.36 -16.00 -0.25
N GLY A 14 6.59 -15.25 -1.05
CA GLY A 14 6.80 -15.08 -2.48
C GLY A 14 6.32 -16.29 -3.29
N THR A 15 6.48 -16.19 -4.60
CA THR A 15 6.13 -17.27 -5.54
C THR A 15 6.84 -18.56 -5.14
N ASP A 16 6.07 -19.64 -4.97
CA ASP A 16 6.54 -20.97 -4.55
C ASP A 16 7.31 -20.99 -3.21
N GLY A 17 7.11 -19.99 -2.35
CA GLY A 17 7.79 -19.93 -1.05
C GLY A 17 9.30 -19.72 -1.15
N ALA A 18 9.76 -18.97 -2.16
CA ALA A 18 11.17 -18.69 -2.43
C ALA A 18 11.91 -17.96 -1.29
N TYR A 19 11.18 -17.23 -0.43
CA TYR A 19 11.76 -16.37 0.61
C TYR A 19 11.44 -16.86 2.02
N ARG A 20 12.45 -16.87 2.90
CA ARG A 20 12.30 -17.20 4.34
C ARG A 20 11.85 -16.02 5.20
N ILE A 21 11.71 -14.83 4.60
CA ILE A 21 11.28 -13.60 5.25
C ILE A 21 10.33 -12.82 4.31
N PRO A 22 9.33 -12.10 4.84
CA PRO A 22 8.34 -11.41 4.02
C PRO A 22 8.82 -10.03 3.53
N PHE A 23 9.76 -9.42 4.26
CA PHE A 23 10.15 -8.03 4.07
C PHE A 23 11.66 -7.92 3.94
N ALA A 24 12.11 -7.17 2.95
CA ALA A 24 13.53 -6.90 2.71
C ALA A 24 13.80 -5.41 2.69
N PHE A 25 14.97 -5.03 3.22
CA PHE A 25 15.46 -3.66 3.24
C PHE A 25 16.85 -3.58 2.65
N SER A 26 17.12 -2.50 1.93
CA SER A 26 18.47 -2.12 1.50
C SER A 26 18.69 -0.66 1.81
N SER A 27 19.82 -0.29 2.39
CA SER A 27 20.10 1.10 2.74
C SER A 27 21.57 1.43 2.49
N ASN A 28 21.82 2.68 2.12
CA ASN A 28 23.17 3.23 2.01
C ASN A 28 23.56 4.12 3.19
N GLY A 29 22.76 4.11 4.27
CA GLY A 29 22.98 4.88 5.49
C GLY A 29 22.76 6.39 5.36
N ARG A 30 22.32 6.89 4.20
CA ARG A 30 22.05 8.32 3.97
C ARG A 30 20.55 8.59 4.13
N PRO A 31 20.15 9.81 4.54
CA PRO A 31 18.75 10.23 4.49
C PRO A 31 18.19 10.11 3.07
N PHE A 32 16.89 9.83 2.98
CA PHE A 32 16.20 9.82 1.70
C PHE A 32 16.13 11.24 1.11
N LEU A 33 16.51 11.36 -0.17
CA LEU A 33 16.41 12.59 -0.95
C LEU A 33 15.52 12.33 -2.16
N ARG A 34 14.34 12.95 -2.20
CA ARG A 34 13.37 12.75 -3.28
C ARG A 34 13.94 13.01 -4.68
N GLN A 35 14.87 13.96 -4.81
CA GLN A 35 15.56 14.28 -6.07
C GLN A 35 16.50 13.15 -6.55
N LEU A 36 16.96 12.30 -5.63
CA LEU A 36 17.89 11.19 -5.87
C LEU A 36 17.29 9.88 -5.35
N SER A 37 16.02 9.62 -5.66
CA SER A 37 15.24 8.54 -5.04
C SER A 37 15.85 7.15 -5.21
N THR A 38 16.56 6.90 -6.31
CA THR A 38 17.25 5.64 -6.62
C THR A 38 18.65 5.52 -6.01
N LYS A 39 19.20 6.58 -5.41
CA LYS A 39 20.57 6.62 -4.89
C LYS A 39 20.65 7.06 -3.42
N SER A 40 19.52 7.16 -2.73
CA SER A 40 19.46 7.67 -1.36
C SER A 40 18.43 6.91 -0.53
N GLY A 41 18.65 6.90 0.79
CA GLY A 41 17.66 6.41 1.73
C GLY A 41 17.66 4.90 1.96
N ILE A 42 16.46 4.44 2.28
CA ILE A 42 16.15 3.05 2.58
C ILE A 42 15.19 2.59 1.49
N TRP A 43 15.51 1.47 0.86
CA TRP A 43 14.65 0.77 -0.07
C TRP A 43 13.97 -0.37 0.66
N PHE A 44 12.66 -0.48 0.47
CA PHE A 44 11.82 -1.52 1.04
C PHE A 44 11.22 -2.36 -0.08
N GLY A 45 11.23 -3.67 0.11
CA GLY A 45 10.56 -4.64 -0.73
C GLY A 45 9.67 -5.55 0.11
N ASP A 46 8.41 -5.66 -0.29
CA ASP A 46 7.48 -6.65 0.25
C ASP A 46 7.50 -7.89 -0.64
N LEU A 47 8.20 -8.93 -0.18
CA LEU A 47 8.47 -10.15 -0.94
C LEU A 47 7.30 -11.14 -0.92
N ARG A 48 6.19 -10.82 -0.26
CA ARG A 48 5.02 -11.71 -0.15
C ARG A 48 4.34 -11.95 -1.49
N ARG A 49 4.42 -10.97 -2.39
CA ARG A 49 3.85 -10.99 -3.74
C ARG A 49 4.92 -10.64 -4.76
N SER A 50 4.89 -11.28 -5.93
CA SER A 50 5.93 -11.09 -6.94
C SER A 50 5.80 -9.74 -7.67
N GLU A 51 4.59 -9.18 -7.63
CA GLU A 51 4.18 -7.94 -8.26
C GLU A 51 4.61 -6.72 -7.43
N ASN A 52 4.97 -6.92 -6.16
CA ASN A 52 5.39 -5.87 -5.26
C ASN A 52 6.76 -5.31 -5.67
N LEU A 53 6.74 -4.10 -6.21
CA LEU A 53 7.97 -3.39 -6.57
C LEU A 53 8.61 -2.74 -5.34
N GLY A 54 9.94 -2.88 -5.26
CA GLY A 54 10.74 -2.16 -4.29
C GLY A 54 10.59 -0.65 -4.45
N HIS A 55 10.54 0.07 -3.34
CA HIS A 55 10.41 1.53 -3.35
C HIS A 55 11.17 2.17 -2.19
N PRO A 56 11.56 3.45 -2.33
CA PRO A 56 12.23 4.14 -1.25
C PRO A 56 11.24 4.50 -0.12
N LEU A 57 11.75 4.56 1.10
CA LEU A 57 11.07 5.02 2.29
C LEU A 57 11.68 6.34 2.79
N ASP A 58 10.83 7.20 3.36
CA ASP A 58 11.26 8.39 4.09
C ASP A 58 11.93 8.03 5.44
N GLY A 59 11.61 6.86 6.01
CA GLY A 59 12.14 6.36 7.27
C GLY A 59 11.87 4.86 7.48
N TRP A 60 12.43 4.30 8.55
CA TRP A 60 12.24 2.89 8.90
C TRP A 60 10.82 2.61 9.41
N TYR A 61 10.30 1.42 9.11
CA TYR A 61 9.12 0.91 9.81
C TYR A 61 9.43 0.67 11.29
N THR A 62 8.45 0.91 12.15
CA THR A 62 8.50 0.44 13.54
C THR A 62 8.19 -1.07 13.58
N PRO A 63 8.60 -1.78 14.65
CA PRO A 63 8.24 -3.20 14.83
C PRO A 63 6.72 -3.45 14.77
N GLU A 64 5.93 -2.57 15.37
CA GLU A 64 4.47 -2.64 15.33
C GLU A 64 3.94 -2.41 13.92
N GLY A 65 4.55 -1.48 13.17
CA GLY A 65 4.21 -1.21 11.78
C GLY A 65 4.45 -2.41 10.87
N LEU A 66 5.57 -3.13 11.05
CA LEU A 66 5.84 -4.37 10.33
C LEU A 66 4.84 -5.47 10.69
N THR A 67 4.48 -5.58 11.97
CA THR A 67 3.50 -6.56 12.43
C THR A 67 2.12 -6.28 11.84
N ALA A 68 1.70 -5.02 11.80
CA ALA A 68 0.44 -4.61 11.18
C ALA A 68 0.46 -4.87 9.65
N LEU A 69 1.57 -4.55 8.99
CA LEU A 69 1.74 -4.80 7.55
C LEU A 69 1.66 -6.30 7.23
N LEU A 70 2.27 -7.14 8.07
CA LEU A 70 2.24 -8.59 7.89
C LEU A 70 0.82 -9.17 7.99
N LYS A 71 -0.01 -8.62 8.87
CA LYS A 71 -1.42 -9.02 9.06
C LYS A 71 -2.36 -8.56 7.94
N ARG A 72 -1.91 -7.64 7.10
CA ARG A 72 -2.74 -7.09 6.02
C ARG A 72 -2.97 -8.16 4.95
N ASP A 73 -4.25 -8.41 4.67
CA ASP A 73 -4.72 -9.24 3.57
C ASP A 73 -5.28 -8.32 2.50
N GLU A 74 -4.48 -8.07 1.45
CA GLU A 74 -4.87 -7.15 0.40
C GLU A 74 -5.97 -7.74 -0.50
N ASP A 75 -5.99 -9.06 -0.74
CA ASP A 75 -7.01 -9.64 -1.63
C ASP A 75 -8.38 -9.54 -0.98
N ARG A 76 -8.46 -9.92 0.30
CA ARG A 76 -9.69 -9.76 1.08
C ARG A 76 -10.13 -8.30 1.17
N ALA A 77 -9.20 -7.35 1.31
CA ALA A 77 -9.54 -5.93 1.36
C ALA A 77 -10.15 -5.44 0.03
N HIS A 78 -9.62 -5.88 -1.11
CA HIS A 78 -10.19 -5.55 -2.42
C HIS A 78 -11.56 -6.21 -2.63
N GLU A 79 -11.73 -7.48 -2.25
CA GLU A 79 -13.04 -8.15 -2.29
C GLU A 79 -14.09 -7.44 -1.43
N GLN A 80 -13.69 -6.93 -0.26
CA GLN A 80 -14.57 -6.16 0.62
C GLN A 80 -15.01 -4.85 -0.04
N LEU A 81 -14.06 -4.12 -0.65
CA LEU A 81 -14.34 -2.87 -1.35
C LEU A 81 -15.33 -3.03 -2.51
N ASP A 82 -15.20 -4.12 -3.28
CA ASP A 82 -16.09 -4.42 -4.42
C ASP A 82 -17.57 -4.54 -4.01
N HIS A 83 -17.82 -4.98 -2.77
CA HIS A 83 -19.17 -5.15 -2.24
C HIS A 83 -19.62 -4.03 -1.30
N GLU A 84 -18.71 -3.10 -0.94
CA GLU A 84 -19.02 -2.05 0.01
C GLU A 84 -19.92 -0.97 -0.61
N PRO A 85 -21.10 -0.68 -0.04
CA PRO A 85 -22.00 0.32 -0.57
C PRO A 85 -21.53 1.74 -0.26
N PHE A 86 -21.83 2.70 -1.15
CA PHE A 86 -21.50 4.12 -0.97
C PHE A 86 -22.46 4.84 0.01
N ILE A 87 -22.49 4.43 1.28
CA ILE A 87 -23.39 4.97 2.32
C ILE A 87 -22.60 5.67 3.42
N TYR A 88 -22.40 6.99 3.29
CA TYR A 88 -21.57 7.80 4.20
C TYR A 88 -22.32 8.93 4.93
N GLY A 89 -23.65 8.85 5.00
CA GLY A 89 -24.50 9.94 5.50
C GLY A 89 -24.64 11.13 4.54
N PHE A 90 -24.06 11.02 3.34
CA PHE A 90 -24.25 11.97 2.24
C PHE A 90 -24.31 11.24 0.89
N SER A 91 -25.00 11.83 -0.10
CA SER A 91 -25.09 11.26 -1.44
C SER A 91 -23.90 11.64 -2.32
N LEU A 92 -23.37 10.69 -3.09
CA LEU A 92 -22.36 10.93 -4.11
C LEU A 92 -23.01 10.95 -5.50
N ARG A 93 -22.56 11.87 -6.36
CA ARG A 93 -22.97 11.90 -7.77
C ARG A 93 -22.27 10.76 -8.53
N PRO A 94 -22.84 10.29 -9.66
CA PRO A 94 -22.27 9.18 -10.43
C PRO A 94 -20.79 9.36 -10.77
N TYR A 95 -20.38 10.55 -11.24
CA TYR A 95 -18.98 10.81 -11.58
C TYR A 95 -18.03 10.79 -10.36
N GLN A 96 -18.54 11.05 -9.15
CA GLN A 96 -17.73 10.96 -7.93
C GLN A 96 -17.51 9.51 -7.54
N GLN A 97 -18.54 8.66 -7.70
CA GLN A 97 -18.41 7.22 -7.50
C GLN A 97 -17.46 6.63 -8.54
N SER A 98 -17.58 7.00 -9.81
CA SER A 98 -16.66 6.56 -10.87
C SER A 98 -15.22 7.00 -10.60
N ALA A 99 -15.01 8.21 -10.07
CA ALA A 99 -13.68 8.68 -9.67
C ALA A 99 -13.08 7.85 -8.52
N ILE A 100 -13.90 7.45 -7.55
CA ILE A 100 -13.48 6.59 -6.42
C ILE A 100 -13.14 5.19 -6.92
N GLN A 101 -14.02 4.58 -7.71
CA GLN A 101 -13.81 3.25 -8.29
C GLN A 101 -12.57 3.21 -9.18
N ALA A 102 -12.29 4.27 -9.93
CA ALA A 102 -11.07 4.36 -10.72
C ALA A 102 -9.80 4.42 -9.84
N ALA A 103 -9.86 5.10 -8.70
CA ALA A 103 -8.76 5.11 -7.73
C ALA A 103 -8.58 3.74 -7.07
N GLU A 104 -9.66 3.06 -6.69
CA GLU A 104 -9.63 1.70 -6.14
C GLU A 104 -9.03 0.70 -7.12
N ALA A 105 -9.47 0.71 -8.38
CA ALA A 105 -8.91 -0.14 -9.42
C ALA A 105 -7.41 0.13 -9.67
N ALA A 106 -6.99 1.39 -9.62
CA ALA A 106 -5.58 1.75 -9.74
C ALA A 106 -4.75 1.28 -8.54
N ILE A 107 -5.27 1.38 -7.32
CA ILE A 107 -4.65 0.84 -6.09
C ILE A 107 -4.53 -0.69 -6.20
N ALA A 108 -5.58 -1.38 -6.64
CA ALA A 108 -5.59 -2.82 -6.87
C ALA A 108 -4.54 -3.24 -7.90
N GLY A 109 -4.32 -2.41 -8.92
CA GLY A 109 -3.25 -2.57 -9.90
C GLY A 109 -1.84 -2.20 -9.39
N GLY A 110 -1.67 -1.94 -8.09
CA GLY A 110 -0.38 -1.60 -7.48
C GLY A 110 0.10 -0.17 -7.72
N GLN A 111 -0.77 0.73 -8.20
CA GLN A 111 -0.39 2.12 -8.46
C GLN A 111 -0.26 2.91 -7.15
N ARG A 112 0.98 3.28 -6.81
CA ARG A 112 1.30 4.03 -5.59
C ARG A 112 1.12 5.55 -5.70
N ALA A 113 1.09 6.05 -6.93
CA ALA A 113 0.96 7.48 -7.23
C ALA A 113 -0.08 7.67 -8.34
N MET A 114 -1.10 8.46 -8.04
CA MET A 114 -2.22 8.72 -8.93
C MET A 114 -2.55 10.22 -8.92
N LEU A 115 -3.12 10.72 -10.02
CA LEU A 115 -3.63 12.08 -10.13
C LEU A 115 -5.11 12.04 -10.50
N LEU A 116 -5.96 12.46 -9.56
CA LEU A 116 -7.39 12.65 -9.82
C LEU A 116 -7.68 14.12 -10.14
N ALA A 117 -7.93 14.42 -11.41
CA ALA A 117 -8.26 15.76 -11.87
C ALA A 117 -9.78 15.95 -11.96
N MET A 118 -10.31 16.96 -11.25
CA MET A 118 -11.72 17.33 -11.33
C MET A 118 -11.89 18.86 -11.32
N ALA A 119 -12.80 19.38 -12.14
CA ALA A 119 -13.07 20.81 -12.23
C ALA A 119 -13.47 21.44 -10.88
N THR A 120 -13.29 22.76 -10.71
CA THR A 120 -13.77 23.48 -9.52
C THR A 120 -15.29 23.36 -9.38
N GLY A 121 -15.80 23.33 -8.15
CA GLY A 121 -17.24 23.16 -7.88
C GLY A 121 -17.79 21.73 -8.06
N THR A 122 -17.03 20.78 -8.60
CA THR A 122 -17.51 19.39 -8.81
C THR A 122 -17.49 18.50 -7.56
N GLY A 123 -17.11 19.04 -6.40
CA GLY A 123 -17.15 18.30 -5.13
C GLY A 123 -15.93 17.42 -4.84
N LYS A 124 -14.73 17.83 -5.28
CA LYS A 124 -13.44 17.16 -4.97
C LYS A 124 -13.30 16.74 -3.51
N THR A 125 -13.57 17.65 -2.58
CA THR A 125 -13.46 17.37 -1.13
C THR A 125 -14.38 16.23 -0.71
N LYS A 126 -15.62 16.22 -1.19
CA LYS A 126 -16.61 15.19 -0.89
C LYS A 126 -16.19 13.82 -1.44
N THR A 127 -15.61 13.81 -2.64
CA THR A 127 -15.03 12.61 -3.25
C THR A 127 -13.85 12.08 -2.42
N CYS A 128 -12.92 12.94 -2.00
CA CYS A 128 -11.77 12.54 -1.19
C CYS A 128 -12.19 11.98 0.17
N VAL A 129 -13.17 12.60 0.84
CA VAL A 129 -13.67 12.11 2.14
C VAL A 129 -14.27 10.71 2.00
N ALA A 130 -15.12 10.48 0.98
CA ALA A 130 -15.67 9.16 0.74
C ALA A 130 -14.59 8.12 0.41
N LEU A 131 -13.57 8.48 -0.37
CA LEU A 131 -12.44 7.61 -0.66
C LEU A 131 -11.67 7.23 0.62
N ILE A 132 -11.44 8.18 1.53
CA ILE A 132 -10.78 7.89 2.81
C ILE A 132 -11.60 6.89 3.62
N TYR A 133 -12.92 7.07 3.73
CA TYR A 133 -13.78 6.15 4.47
C TYR A 133 -13.75 4.72 3.94
N ARG A 134 -13.63 4.55 2.63
CA ARG A 134 -13.54 3.23 1.99
C ARG A 134 -12.20 2.54 2.25
N LEU A 135 -11.12 3.30 2.41
CA LEU A 135 -9.77 2.76 2.57
C LEU A 135 -9.34 2.55 4.04
N LEU A 136 -10.25 2.75 5.00
CA LEU A 136 -10.03 2.54 6.44
C LEU A 136 -10.39 1.10 6.84
#